data_AF-A0AA40DYI7-F1
#
_entry.id   AF-A0AA40DYI7-F1
#
_cell.length_a   1.000
_cell.length_b   1.000
_cell.length_c   1.000
_cell.angle_alpha   90.00
_cell.angle_beta   90.00
_cell.angle_gamma   90.00
#
_symmetry.space_group_name_H-M   'P 1'
#
loop_
_entity.id
_entity.type
_entity.pdbx_description
1 polymer ?
#
loop_
_entity_poly.entity_id
_entity_poly.type
_entity_poly.pdbx_seq_one_letter_code
_entity_poly.pdbx_strand_id
1 'polypeptide(L)' 'RHKVYDISKYLKDHPGGDVVLKDVAGTDATKLFDEVGHSEEANEELKQFFIGDLAEEV' A
#
# COMPACT_ATOMS: atom_id res chain seq x y z
N ARG A 1 7.94 0.50 -4.24
CA ARG A 1 7.79 0.31 -5.70
C ARG A 1 8.19 -1.12 -6.05
N HIS A 2 7.44 -1.81 -6.92
CA HIS A 2 7.57 -3.26 -7.21
C HIS A 2 7.58 -4.17 -5.97
N LYS A 3 6.86 -3.74 -4.93
CA LYS A 3 6.75 -4.44 -3.65
C LYS A 3 5.29 -4.75 -3.41
N VAL A 4 5.03 -5.92 -2.85
CA VAL A 4 3.69 -6.39 -2.49
C VAL A 4 3.53 -6.25 -0.98
N TYR A 5 2.39 -5.71 -0.57
CA TYR A 5 2.08 -5.42 0.83
C TYR A 5 0.73 -6.05 1.21
N ASP A 6 0.68 -6.80 2.30
CA ASP A 6 -0.58 -7.29 2.88
C ASP A 6 -1.09 -6.29 3.93
N ILE A 7 -2.00 -5.44 3.49
CA ILE A 7 -2.66 -4.43 4.32
C ILE A 7 -4.05 -4.88 4.81
N SER A 8 -4.40 -6.17 4.69
CA SER A 8 -5.75 -6.68 5.00
C SER A 8 -6.20 -6.35 6.42
N LYS A 9 -5.25 -6.30 7.37
CA LYS A 9 -5.50 -5.95 8.78
C LYS A 9 -5.52 -4.45 9.06
N TYR A 10 -4.94 -3.64 8.16
CA TYR A 10 -4.80 -2.19 8.30
C TYR A 10 -6.00 -1.39 7.78
N LEU A 11 -6.93 -2.05 7.05
CA LEU A 11 -8.04 -1.38 6.36
C LEU A 11 -8.81 -0.37 7.21
N LYS A 12 -9.11 -0.71 8.48
CA LYS A 12 -9.88 0.14 9.39
C LYS A 12 -9.05 1.22 10.08
N ASP A 13 -7.73 1.05 10.10
CA ASP A 13 -6.79 1.93 10.77
C ASP A 13 -6.22 2.98 9.80
N HIS A 14 -6.42 2.80 8.49
CA HIS A 14 -6.01 3.75 7.47
C HIS A 14 -6.75 5.10 7.60
N PRO A 15 -6.04 6.23 7.84
CA PRO A 15 -6.67 7.53 8.00
C PRO A 15 -7.47 8.01 6.79
N GLY A 16 -7.10 7.57 5.58
CA GLY A 16 -7.83 7.87 4.34
C GLY A 16 -9.10 7.03 4.11
N GLY A 17 -9.42 6.11 5.03
CA GLY A 17 -10.56 5.21 4.95
C GLY A 17 -10.26 3.89 4.23
N ASP A 18 -11.13 2.90 4.43
CA ASP A 18 -10.96 1.54 3.89
C ASP A 18 -11.38 1.43 2.42
N VAL A 19 -12.30 2.30 1.96
CA VAL A 19 -12.81 2.31 0.58
C VAL A 19 -11.68 2.51 -0.42
N VAL A 20 -10.81 3.51 -0.20
CA VAL A 20 -9.72 3.82 -1.13
C VAL A 20 -8.70 2.68 -1.25
N LEU A 21 -8.51 1.90 -0.18
CA LEU A 21 -7.63 0.72 -0.20
C LEU A 21 -8.26 -0.45 -0.95
N LYS A 22 -9.58 -0.64 -0.81
CA LYS A 22 -10.34 -1.68 -1.51
C LYS A 22 -10.40 -1.42 -3.01
N ASP A 23 -10.51 -0.16 -3.43
CA ASP A 23 -10.58 0.22 -4.85
C ASP A 23 -9.29 -0.10 -5.62
N VAL A 24 -8.15 -0.15 -4.93
CA VAL A 24 -6.84 -0.43 -5.54
C VAL A 24 -6.28 -1.80 -5.18
N ALA A 25 -7.02 -2.61 -4.42
CA ALA A 25 -6.56 -3.91 -3.95
C ALA A 25 -6.21 -4.83 -5.14
N GLY A 26 -5.00 -5.40 -5.10
CA GLY A 26 -4.48 -6.25 -6.18
C GLY A 26 -3.91 -5.50 -7.39
N THR A 27 -3.80 -4.17 -7.33
CA THR A 27 -3.19 -3.34 -8.38
C THR A 27 -1.97 -2.57 -7.86
N ASP A 28 -1.18 -1.98 -8.77
CA ASP A 28 -0.14 -1.03 -8.40
C ASP A 28 -0.76 0.31 -7.98
N ALA A 29 -0.66 0.62 -6.68
CA ALA A 29 -1.16 1.86 -6.08
C ALA A 29 -0.08 2.95 -5.91
N THR A 30 1.12 2.78 -6.48
CA THR A 30 2.28 3.69 -6.29
C THR A 30 1.92 5.13 -6.62
N LYS A 31 1.29 5.37 -7.78
CA LYS A 31 0.94 6.72 -8.22
C LYS A 31 0.00 7.42 -7.23
N LEU A 32 -1.06 6.75 -6.80
CA LEU A 32 -2.03 7.30 -5.86
C LEU A 32 -1.40 7.56 -4.49
N PHE A 33 -0.56 6.64 -4.02
CA PHE A 33 0.15 6.78 -2.75
C PHE A 33 1.09 8.01 -2.77
N ASP A 34 1.83 8.21 -3.86
CA ASP A 34 2.74 9.34 -4.06
C ASP A 34 1.98 10.67 -4.23
N GLU A 35 0.85 10.69 -4.96
CA GLU A 35 0.03 11.90 -5.18
C GLU A 35 -0.65 12.40 -3.89
N VAL A 36 -1.01 11.51 -2.98
CA VAL A 36 -1.56 11.89 -1.67
C VAL A 36 -0.50 12.55 -0.78
N GLY A 37 0.78 12.20 -0.95
CA GLY A 37 1.87 12.76 -0.16
C GLY A 37 1.88 12.26 1.29
N HIS A 38 1.87 10.93 1.46
CA HIS A 38 1.97 10.29 2.78
C HIS A 38 3.25 10.70 3.53
N SER A 39 3.14 10.84 4.86
CA SER A 39 4.26 11.27 5.71
C SER A 39 5.38 10.23 5.80
N GLU A 40 6.54 10.62 6.34
CA GLU A 40 7.64 9.68 6.57
C GLU A 40 7.22 8.55 7.53
N GLU A 41 6.41 8.85 8.55
CA GLU A 41 5.89 7.85 9.48
C GLU A 41 4.96 6.85 8.78
N ALA A 42 4.09 7.31 7.88
CA ALA A 42 3.25 6.42 7.08
C ALA A 42 4.08 5.55 6.12
N ASN A 43 5.18 6.07 5.59
CA ASN A 43 6.13 5.29 4.79
C ASN A 43 6.85 4.21 5.61
N GLU A 44 7.24 4.51 6.85
CA GLU A 44 7.80 3.51 7.77
C GLU A 44 6.75 2.48 8.17
N GLU A 45 5.52 2.91 8.44
CA GLU A 45 4.39 2.04 8.74
C GLU A 45 4.06 1.11 7.57
N LEU A 46 4.18 1.55 6.32
CA LEU A 46 3.96 0.67 5.16
C LEU A 46 4.93 -0.55 5.16
N LYS A 47 6.14 -0.39 5.68
CA LYS A 47 7.17 -1.45 5.66
C LYS A 47 6.80 -2.68 6.48
N GLN A 48 6.01 -2.55 7.56
CA GLN A 48 5.57 -3.72 8.35
C GLN A 48 4.62 -4.63 7.57
N PHE A 49 3.97 -4.13 6.51
CA PHE A 49 3.04 -4.90 5.69
C PHE A 49 3.72 -5.59 4.50
N PHE A 50 5.02 -5.40 4.30
CA PHE A 50 5.75 -5.97 3.16
C PHE A 50 5.77 -7.51 3.22
N ILE A 51 5.38 -8.15 2.12
CA ILE A 51 5.37 -9.62 2.00
C ILE A 51 6.28 -10.18 0.89
N GLY A 52 6.83 -9.32 0.04
CA GLY A 52 7.73 -9.74 -1.03
C GLY A 52 7.74 -8.79 -2.21
N ASP A 53 8.62 -9.04 -3.16
CA ASP A 53 8.71 -8.27 -4.40
C ASP A 53 7.74 -8.84 -5.46
N LEU A 54 7.28 -7.98 -6.36
CA LEU A 54 6.43 -8.40 -7.49
C LEU A 54 7.23 -9.36 -8.39
N ALA A 55 6.61 -10.45 -8.82
CA ALA A 55 7.24 -11.40 -9.73
C ALA A 55 7.59 -10.74 -11.07
N GLU A 56 8.74 -11.10 -11.63
CA GLU A 56 9.08 -10.74 -13.01
C GLU A 56 8.17 -11.53 -13.97
N GLU A 57 7.71 -10.86 -15.03
CA GLU A 57 7.08 -11.57 -16.14
C GLU A 57 8.15 -12.45 -16.83
N VAL A 58 7.88 -13.76 -16.88
CA VAL A 58 8.72 -14.78 -17.54
C VAL A 58 8.32 -15.01 -18.99
#